data_AF-A0A9X3EDF1-F1
#
_entry.id   AF-A0A9X3EDF1-F1
#
_cell.length_a   1.000
_cell.length_b   1.000
_cell.length_c   1.000
_cell.angle_alpha   90.00
_cell.angle_beta   90.00
_cell.angle_gamma   90.00
#
_symmetry.space_group_name_H-M   'P 1'
#
loop_
_entity.id
_entity.type
_entity.pdbx_description
1 polymer ?
#
loop_
_entity_poly.entity_id
_entity_poly.type
_entity_poly.pdbx_seq_one_letter_code
_entity_poly.pdbx_strand_id
1 'polypeptide(L)'
;MASSGSGSNFGFLAEHDPLFVELTNAAEHVFSSAPNTTLIKLHQLGEALAKHLAHVVLDQLNQKIMRVLRKAVAKVENSPQKHSELKQKLDELHTLWGVEPAKLHQHLHSLGPQQAAEFMCQNMGLVKQLNDVKDLIGSDRLPVLSEHQDQILERTQSYGNHQRPEDYLDNFGQFIRDNINQSAALSAVVNKPRDLTREQLKDIKLLLDNAGYTEAKLQTAWRNQTNQDIAASIIGHIRKAALGEALKPFEQRVNDAMQQLYARHPWTPAQKKWLDRLAKQLVFEVILDQEFVNKRFGDQGGAKQLDKVLNGQLDQVLEELAEGIWPEAS
;
A
#
# COMPACT_ATOMS: atom_id res chain seq x y z
N MET A 1 19.01 -23.91 49.23
CA MET A 1 17.69 -24.59 49.16
C MET A 1 16.82 -23.75 48.24
N ALA A 2 16.65 -24.19 46.99
CA ALA A 2 15.87 -23.48 45.98
C ALA A 2 14.40 -23.88 46.09
N SER A 3 13.52 -22.92 46.31
CA SER A 3 12.07 -23.08 46.28
C SER A 3 11.58 -23.18 44.84
N SER A 4 11.28 -24.39 44.37
CA SER A 4 10.54 -24.64 43.12
C SER A 4 9.08 -24.24 43.30
N GLY A 5 8.73 -23.02 42.91
CA GLY A 5 7.35 -22.54 42.84
C GLY A 5 6.58 -23.30 41.76
N SER A 6 5.67 -24.16 42.20
CA SER A 6 4.72 -24.92 41.39
C SER A 6 3.72 -23.99 40.70
N GLY A 7 3.89 -23.77 39.40
CA GLY A 7 2.82 -23.30 38.52
C GLY A 7 2.40 -24.47 37.64
N SER A 8 1.11 -24.84 37.65
CA SER A 8 0.60 -25.82 36.69
C SER A 8 0.83 -25.34 35.26
N ASN A 9 1.07 -26.29 34.35
CA ASN A 9 1.12 -26.04 32.90
C ASN A 9 -0.16 -25.39 32.33
N PHE A 10 -1.27 -25.41 33.09
CA PHE A 10 -2.57 -24.87 32.70
C PHE A 10 -3.01 -23.65 33.51
N GLY A 11 -2.09 -23.00 34.24
CA GLY A 11 -2.40 -21.83 35.08
C GLY A 11 -3.02 -20.65 34.32
N PHE A 12 -2.80 -20.53 33.01
CA PHE A 12 -3.41 -19.50 32.15
C PHE A 12 -4.94 -19.62 32.04
N LEU A 13 -5.52 -20.80 32.30
CA LEU A 13 -6.98 -20.99 32.26
C LEU A 13 -7.72 -20.32 33.42
N ALA A 14 -7.00 -19.84 34.44
CA ALA A 14 -7.56 -19.12 35.58
C ALA A 14 -8.32 -17.84 35.17
N GLU A 15 -7.93 -17.23 34.05
CA GLU A 15 -8.58 -16.04 33.50
C GLU A 15 -10.00 -16.32 32.98
N HIS A 16 -10.35 -17.59 32.74
CA HIS A 16 -11.64 -17.98 32.18
C HIS A 16 -12.56 -18.61 33.22
N ASP A 17 -12.11 -19.66 33.91
CA ASP A 17 -12.88 -20.32 34.97
C ASP A 17 -11.93 -21.06 35.93
N PRO A 18 -12.01 -20.81 37.25
CA PRO A 18 -11.23 -21.55 38.25
C PRO A 18 -11.38 -23.07 38.16
N LEU A 19 -12.57 -23.56 37.73
CA LEU A 19 -12.84 -24.99 37.56
C LEU A 19 -11.97 -25.62 36.47
N PHE A 20 -11.58 -24.87 35.43
CA PHE A 20 -10.70 -25.39 34.39
C PHE A 20 -9.30 -25.69 34.93
N VAL A 21 -8.79 -24.80 35.78
CA VAL A 21 -7.50 -24.97 36.45
C VAL A 21 -7.56 -26.14 37.42
N GLU A 22 -8.64 -26.29 38.18
CA GLU A 22 -8.79 -27.43 39.08
C GLU A 22 -8.80 -28.78 38.33
N LEU A 23 -9.53 -28.88 37.22
CA LEU A 23 -9.63 -30.10 36.42
C LEU A 23 -8.33 -30.42 35.69
N THR A 24 -7.63 -29.41 35.15
CA THR A 24 -6.34 -29.59 34.47
C THR A 24 -5.20 -29.90 35.43
N ASN A 25 -5.12 -29.23 36.58
CA ASN A 25 -4.16 -29.55 37.64
C ASN A 25 -4.36 -30.99 38.12
N ALA A 26 -5.61 -31.40 38.35
CA ALA A 26 -5.92 -32.77 38.76
C ALA A 26 -5.51 -33.80 37.69
N ALA A 27 -5.75 -33.51 36.41
CA ALA A 27 -5.32 -34.37 35.31
C ALA A 27 -3.79 -34.45 35.19
N GLU A 28 -3.10 -33.33 35.34
CA GLU A 28 -1.65 -33.21 35.28
C GLU A 28 -0.97 -33.99 36.41
N HIS A 29 -1.47 -33.86 37.64
CA HIS A 29 -0.92 -34.55 38.81
C HIS A 29 -1.05 -36.07 38.74
N VAL A 30 -2.12 -36.59 38.14
CA VAL A 30 -2.39 -38.03 38.06
C VAL A 30 -2.04 -38.64 36.71
N PHE A 31 -1.45 -37.86 35.79
CA PHE A 31 -1.20 -38.22 34.40
C PHE A 31 -0.50 -39.58 34.26
N SER A 32 0.61 -39.78 34.98
CA SER A 32 1.41 -41.01 34.92
C SER A 32 0.93 -42.10 35.88
N SER A 33 0.32 -41.72 37.01
CA SER A 33 -0.05 -42.67 38.07
C SER A 33 -1.43 -43.29 37.90
N ALA A 34 -2.36 -42.62 37.21
CA ALA A 34 -3.72 -43.10 36.99
C ALA A 34 -4.32 -42.62 35.65
N PRO A 35 -3.92 -43.22 34.51
CA PRO A 35 -4.33 -42.78 33.16
C PRO A 35 -5.84 -42.70 32.94
N ASN A 36 -6.63 -43.62 33.51
CA ASN A 36 -8.10 -43.59 33.41
C ASN A 36 -8.70 -42.38 34.12
N THR A 37 -8.15 -42.00 35.28
CA THR A 37 -8.58 -40.81 36.02
C THR A 37 -8.23 -39.55 35.24
N THR A 38 -7.06 -39.49 34.60
CA THR A 38 -6.67 -38.42 33.68
C THR A 38 -7.67 -38.25 32.56
N LEU A 39 -8.06 -39.33 31.88
CA LEU A 39 -9.07 -39.29 30.80
C LEU A 39 -10.42 -38.76 31.29
N ILE A 40 -10.88 -39.19 32.47
CA ILE A 40 -12.11 -38.68 33.07
C ILE A 40 -12.01 -37.17 33.36
N LYS A 41 -10.87 -36.70 33.89
CA LYS A 41 -10.64 -35.28 34.18
C LYS A 41 -10.59 -34.42 32.90
N LEU A 42 -9.97 -34.92 31.83
CA LEU A 42 -9.98 -34.26 30.52
C LEU A 42 -11.39 -34.22 29.91
N HIS A 43 -12.20 -35.27 30.09
CA HIS A 43 -13.59 -35.26 29.64
C HIS A 43 -14.42 -34.24 30.43
N GLN A 44 -14.28 -34.21 31.76
CA GLN A 44 -14.92 -33.20 32.62
C GLN A 44 -14.52 -31.78 32.23
N LEU A 45 -13.24 -31.56 31.87
CA LEU A 45 -12.76 -30.29 31.35
C LEU A 45 -13.46 -29.93 30.02
N GLY A 46 -13.55 -30.88 29.09
CA GLY A 46 -14.26 -30.67 27.82
C GLY A 46 -15.73 -30.29 28.01
N GLU A 47 -16.41 -30.95 28.96
CA GLU A 47 -17.80 -30.64 29.31
C GLU A 47 -17.93 -29.25 29.95
N ALA A 48 -17.02 -28.91 30.87
CA ALA A 48 -16.99 -27.61 31.53
C ALA A 48 -16.74 -26.47 30.51
N LEU A 49 -15.80 -26.67 29.59
CA LEU A 49 -15.53 -25.73 28.49
C LEU A 49 -16.78 -25.54 27.62
N ALA A 50 -17.41 -26.64 27.18
CA ALA A 50 -18.62 -26.56 26.35
C ALA A 50 -19.75 -25.78 27.05
N LYS A 51 -19.98 -26.02 28.34
CA LYS A 51 -20.97 -25.29 29.15
C LYS A 51 -20.63 -23.80 29.24
N HIS A 52 -19.38 -23.46 29.54
CA HIS A 52 -18.92 -22.07 29.61
C HIS A 52 -19.09 -21.34 28.28
N LEU A 53 -18.64 -21.96 27.17
CA LEU A 53 -18.82 -21.41 25.82
C LEU A 53 -20.30 -21.21 25.47
N ALA A 54 -21.18 -22.15 25.85
CA ALA A 54 -22.62 -22.02 25.61
C ALA A 54 -23.22 -20.82 26.35
N HIS A 55 -22.79 -20.55 27.59
CA HIS A 55 -23.18 -19.35 28.34
C HIS A 55 -22.66 -18.06 27.68
N VAL A 56 -21.39 -18.03 27.28
CA VAL A 56 -20.79 -16.87 26.61
C VAL A 56 -21.53 -16.53 25.30
N VAL A 57 -21.84 -17.55 24.49
CA VAL A 57 -22.58 -17.38 23.23
C VAL A 57 -24.00 -16.86 23.50
N LEU A 58 -24.69 -17.43 24.50
CA LEU A 58 -26.02 -16.98 24.89
C LEU A 58 -26.00 -15.51 25.34
N ASP A 59 -25.02 -15.10 26.13
CA ASP A 59 -24.90 -13.72 26.61
C ASP A 59 -24.63 -12.73 25.46
N GLN A 60 -23.74 -13.08 24.53
CA GLN A 60 -23.50 -12.27 23.34
C GLN A 60 -24.75 -12.13 22.47
N LEU A 61 -25.50 -13.21 22.30
CA LEU A 61 -26.77 -13.21 21.57
C LEU A 61 -27.80 -12.33 22.28
N ASN A 62 -27.96 -12.48 23.60
CA ASN A 62 -28.88 -11.67 24.41
C ASN A 62 -28.55 -10.19 24.34
N GLN A 63 -27.26 -9.81 24.36
CA GLN A 63 -26.85 -8.41 24.19
C GLN A 63 -27.26 -7.85 22.82
N LYS A 64 -27.09 -8.63 21.74
CA LYS A 64 -27.50 -8.20 20.39
C LYS A 64 -29.01 -8.03 20.28
N ILE A 65 -29.77 -9.01 20.77
CA ILE A 65 -31.24 -8.96 20.81
C ILE A 65 -31.71 -7.74 21.61
N MET A 66 -31.14 -7.53 22.81
CA MET A 66 -31.45 -6.39 23.66
C MET A 66 -31.26 -5.07 22.93
N ARG A 67 -30.11 -4.88 22.26
CA ARG A 67 -29.79 -3.63 21.54
C ARG A 67 -30.79 -3.34 20.42
N VAL A 68 -31.14 -4.34 19.62
CA VAL A 68 -32.09 -4.19 18.52
C VAL A 68 -33.48 -3.86 19.06
N LEU A 69 -33.99 -4.67 19.99
CA LEU A 69 -35.36 -4.55 20.47
C LEU A 69 -35.58 -3.31 21.33
N ARG A 70 -34.62 -2.92 22.20
CA ARG A 70 -34.72 -1.66 22.95
C ARG A 70 -34.75 -0.45 22.01
N LYS A 71 -33.92 -0.46 20.96
CA LYS A 71 -33.90 0.62 19.97
C LYS A 71 -35.21 0.70 19.18
N ALA A 72 -35.79 -0.45 18.83
CA ALA A 72 -37.10 -0.52 18.19
C ALA A 72 -38.19 0.10 19.06
N VAL A 73 -38.28 -0.34 20.32
CA VAL A 73 -39.26 0.16 21.28
C VAL A 73 -39.08 1.65 21.51
N ALA A 74 -37.86 2.12 21.73
CA ALA A 74 -37.58 3.55 21.89
C ALA A 74 -37.97 4.39 20.66
N LYS A 75 -37.79 3.89 19.43
CA LYS A 75 -38.24 4.62 18.22
C LYS A 75 -39.77 4.70 18.14
N VAL A 76 -40.47 3.63 18.49
CA VAL A 76 -41.94 3.61 18.53
C VAL A 76 -42.47 4.54 19.62
N GLU A 77 -41.88 4.55 20.81
CA GLU A 77 -42.28 5.44 21.92
C GLU A 77 -42.06 6.91 21.58
N ASN A 78 -40.91 7.26 20.98
CA ASN A 78 -40.56 8.65 20.66
C ASN A 78 -41.27 9.20 19.41
N SER A 79 -41.73 8.35 18.49
CA SER A 79 -42.40 8.78 17.26
C SER A 79 -43.45 7.77 16.77
N PRO A 80 -44.59 7.63 17.50
CA PRO A 80 -45.58 6.57 17.24
C PRO A 80 -46.24 6.66 15.85
N GLN A 81 -46.42 7.88 15.33
CA GLN A 81 -47.07 8.13 14.04
C GLN A 81 -46.17 7.81 12.84
N LYS A 82 -44.84 7.93 13.01
CA LYS A 82 -43.84 7.67 11.93
C LYS A 82 -43.44 6.20 11.84
N HIS A 83 -43.59 5.45 12.93
CA HIS A 83 -43.16 4.06 13.06
C HIS A 83 -44.34 3.12 13.33
N SER A 84 -45.49 3.39 12.71
CA SER A 84 -46.71 2.57 12.85
C SER A 84 -46.50 1.13 12.39
N GLU A 85 -45.77 0.92 11.29
CA GLU A 85 -45.41 -0.40 10.76
C GLU A 85 -44.48 -1.17 11.73
N LEU A 86 -43.50 -0.50 12.32
CA LEU A 86 -42.61 -1.08 13.33
C LEU A 86 -43.38 -1.44 14.60
N LYS A 87 -44.33 -0.59 15.03
CA LYS A 87 -45.20 -0.87 16.18
C LYS A 87 -46.04 -2.14 15.94
N GLN A 88 -46.72 -2.21 14.79
CA GLN A 88 -47.50 -3.38 14.42
C GLN A 88 -46.65 -4.65 14.41
N LYS A 89 -45.44 -4.59 13.85
CA LYS A 89 -44.50 -5.72 13.85
C LYS A 89 -44.12 -6.15 15.27
N LEU A 90 -43.86 -5.21 16.20
CA LEU A 90 -43.54 -5.56 17.58
C LEU A 90 -44.72 -6.21 18.32
N ASP A 91 -45.95 -5.77 18.07
CA ASP A 91 -47.16 -6.35 18.65
C ASP A 91 -47.42 -7.78 18.10
N GLU A 92 -47.19 -8.00 16.80
CA GLU A 92 -47.22 -9.33 16.18
C GLU A 92 -46.19 -10.27 16.81
N LEU A 93 -44.96 -9.79 17.03
CA LEU A 93 -43.89 -10.57 17.65
C LEU A 93 -44.14 -10.86 19.13
N HIS A 94 -44.77 -9.94 19.85
CA HIS A 94 -45.19 -10.18 21.23
C HIS A 94 -46.16 -11.37 21.31
N THR A 95 -47.14 -11.41 20.40
CA THR A 95 -48.13 -12.50 20.31
C THR A 95 -47.47 -13.83 19.93
N LEU A 96 -46.52 -13.80 18.99
CA LEU A 96 -45.85 -15.00 18.49
C LEU A 96 -44.86 -15.60 19.48
N TRP A 97 -44.09 -14.77 20.20
CA TRP A 97 -43.11 -15.23 21.17
C TRP A 97 -43.68 -15.47 22.57
N GLY A 98 -44.89 -14.97 22.85
CA GLY A 98 -45.51 -15.03 24.19
C GLY A 98 -44.77 -14.20 25.25
N VAL A 99 -43.79 -13.41 24.84
CA VAL A 99 -42.94 -12.57 25.70
C VAL A 99 -42.86 -11.19 25.06
N GLU A 100 -42.81 -10.16 25.89
CA GLU A 100 -42.61 -8.78 25.43
C GLU A 100 -41.26 -8.67 24.68
N PRO A 101 -41.22 -8.12 23.45
CA PRO A 101 -39.98 -8.02 22.67
C PRO A 101 -38.83 -7.36 23.45
N ALA A 102 -39.11 -6.30 24.22
CA ALA A 102 -38.11 -5.63 25.05
C ALA A 102 -37.44 -6.57 26.07
N LYS A 103 -38.16 -7.59 26.57
CA LYS A 103 -37.73 -8.52 27.63
C LYS A 103 -37.30 -9.88 27.11
N LEU A 104 -37.36 -10.12 25.80
CA LEU A 104 -36.97 -11.41 25.20
C LEU A 104 -35.56 -11.86 25.63
N HIS A 105 -34.60 -10.94 25.66
CA HIS A 105 -33.23 -11.22 26.10
C HIS A 105 -33.14 -11.67 27.58
N GLN A 106 -34.02 -11.17 28.45
CA GLN A 106 -34.07 -11.57 29.86
C GLN A 106 -34.67 -12.97 30.00
N HIS A 107 -35.72 -13.26 29.23
CA HIS A 107 -36.33 -14.58 29.17
C HIS A 107 -35.32 -15.64 28.71
N LEU A 108 -34.63 -15.41 27.60
CA LEU A 108 -33.59 -16.31 27.08
C LEU A 108 -32.42 -16.50 28.05
N HIS A 109 -32.01 -15.44 28.76
CA HIS A 109 -30.98 -15.57 29.79
C HIS A 109 -31.45 -16.44 30.97
N SER A 110 -32.70 -16.29 31.42
CA SER A 110 -33.26 -17.07 32.54
C SER A 110 -33.44 -18.57 32.24
N LEU A 111 -33.66 -18.92 30.98
CA LEU A 111 -33.77 -20.31 30.50
C LEU A 111 -32.40 -21.03 30.46
N GLY A 112 -31.31 -20.27 30.32
CA GLY A 112 -29.98 -20.83 30.11
C GLY A 112 -29.78 -21.45 28.71
N PRO A 113 -28.56 -21.88 28.37
CA PRO A 113 -28.16 -22.15 26.98
C PRO A 113 -28.94 -23.26 26.27
N GLN A 114 -29.26 -24.35 26.98
CA GLN A 114 -29.97 -25.49 26.40
C GLN A 114 -31.42 -25.16 26.06
N GLN A 115 -32.17 -24.64 27.04
CA GLN A 115 -33.57 -24.27 26.85
C GLN A 115 -33.72 -23.05 25.91
N ALA A 116 -32.75 -22.13 25.91
CA ALA A 116 -32.72 -21.04 24.93
C ALA A 116 -32.53 -21.57 23.50
N ALA A 117 -31.68 -22.59 23.30
CA ALA A 117 -31.54 -23.24 21.99
C ALA A 117 -32.84 -23.94 21.56
N GLU A 118 -33.51 -24.65 22.47
CA GLU A 118 -34.83 -25.25 22.20
C GLU A 118 -35.87 -24.21 21.81
N PHE A 119 -35.93 -23.09 22.55
CA PHE A 119 -36.82 -21.97 22.23
C PHE A 119 -36.54 -21.43 20.82
N MET A 120 -35.28 -21.28 20.43
CA MET A 120 -34.89 -20.83 19.08
C MET A 120 -35.25 -21.85 17.99
N CYS A 121 -35.09 -23.15 18.26
CA CYS A 121 -35.49 -24.21 17.35
C CYS A 121 -37.01 -24.25 17.14
N GLN A 122 -37.80 -23.99 18.19
CA GLN A 122 -39.26 -23.86 18.08
C GLN A 122 -39.67 -22.61 17.33
N ASN A 123 -38.87 -21.54 17.42
CA ASN A 123 -39.08 -20.26 16.74
C ASN A 123 -38.11 -20.09 15.55
N MET A 124 -38.14 -20.99 14.56
CA MET A 124 -37.21 -20.94 13.41
C MET A 124 -37.24 -19.61 12.63
N GLY A 125 -38.32 -18.84 12.75
CA GLY A 125 -38.46 -17.50 12.15
C GLY A 125 -37.74 -16.38 12.92
N LEU A 126 -37.24 -16.62 14.14
CA LEU A 126 -36.72 -15.60 15.06
C LEU A 126 -35.63 -14.73 14.42
N VAL A 127 -34.67 -15.34 13.74
CA VAL A 127 -33.55 -14.62 13.11
C VAL A 127 -34.06 -13.71 11.99
N LYS A 128 -34.99 -14.20 11.16
CA LYS A 128 -35.61 -13.39 10.11
C LYS A 128 -36.43 -12.26 10.70
N GLN A 129 -37.24 -12.53 11.72
CA GLN A 129 -38.04 -11.53 12.42
C GLN A 129 -37.20 -10.41 13.04
N LEU A 130 -36.05 -10.76 13.64
CA LEU A 130 -35.11 -9.78 14.17
C LEU A 130 -34.46 -8.93 13.07
N ASN A 131 -34.19 -9.51 11.89
CA ASN A 131 -33.71 -8.78 10.73
C ASN A 131 -34.79 -7.84 10.17
N ASP A 132 -36.05 -8.29 10.04
CA ASP A 132 -37.16 -7.44 9.63
C ASP A 132 -37.31 -6.23 10.58
N VAL A 133 -37.21 -6.46 11.89
CA VAL A 133 -37.23 -5.39 12.90
C VAL A 133 -36.04 -4.45 12.72
N LYS A 134 -34.84 -4.97 12.46
CA LYS A 134 -33.63 -4.15 12.21
C LYS A 134 -33.79 -3.28 10.96
N ASP A 135 -34.42 -3.79 9.91
CA ASP A 135 -34.67 -3.06 8.67
C ASP A 135 -35.72 -1.96 8.89
N LEU A 136 -36.80 -2.26 9.62
CA LEU A 136 -37.85 -1.30 10.01
C LEU A 136 -37.39 -0.23 11.00
N ILE A 137 -36.44 -0.56 11.89
CA ILE A 137 -35.76 0.43 12.73
C ILE A 137 -35.01 1.44 11.85
N GLY A 138 -34.56 1.04 10.67
CA GLY A 138 -33.61 1.79 9.85
C GLY A 138 -32.24 1.82 10.53
N SER A 139 -31.20 1.40 9.80
CA SER A 139 -29.85 1.46 10.35
C SER A 139 -29.38 2.91 10.41
N ASP A 140 -29.08 3.41 11.61
CA ASP A 140 -28.14 4.54 11.81
C ASP A 140 -26.71 4.21 11.31
N ARG A 141 -26.54 3.08 10.61
CA ARG A 141 -25.39 2.70 9.79
C ARG A 141 -25.84 2.02 8.48
N LEU A 142 -26.55 2.76 7.63
CA LEU A 142 -26.01 2.94 6.29
C LEU A 142 -24.73 3.76 6.50
N PRO A 143 -23.60 3.48 5.84
CA PRO A 143 -22.41 4.31 6.02
C PRO A 143 -22.83 5.78 5.96
N VAL A 144 -22.39 6.61 6.90
CA VAL A 144 -22.62 8.06 6.81
C VAL A 144 -21.91 8.48 5.54
N LEU A 145 -22.64 8.53 4.43
CA LEU A 145 -22.17 9.14 3.20
C LEU A 145 -22.16 10.62 3.51
N SER A 146 -20.95 11.17 3.66
CA SER A 146 -20.78 12.61 3.75
C SER A 146 -21.42 13.23 2.50
N GLU A 147 -22.48 14.02 2.68
CA GLU A 147 -22.97 14.91 1.61
C GLU A 147 -22.12 16.18 1.50
N HIS A 148 -21.15 16.37 2.41
CA HIS A 148 -20.16 17.41 2.22
C HIS A 148 -19.36 17.09 0.97
N GLN A 149 -19.24 18.08 0.08
CA GLN A 149 -18.28 17.99 -1.00
C GLN A 149 -16.90 17.74 -0.40
N ASP A 150 -16.23 16.70 -0.89
CA ASP A 150 -14.85 16.44 -0.53
C ASP A 150 -14.00 17.68 -0.79
N GLN A 151 -13.21 18.05 0.21
CA GLN A 151 -12.23 19.12 0.10
C GLN A 151 -10.84 18.50 0.24
N ILE A 152 -9.97 18.81 -0.72
CA ILE A 152 -8.57 18.45 -0.62
C ILE A 152 -7.97 19.32 0.50
N LEU A 153 -7.80 18.74 1.69
CA LEU A 153 -7.17 19.42 2.82
C LEU A 153 -5.67 19.57 2.60
N GLU A 154 -5.02 18.49 2.16
CA GLU A 154 -3.58 18.46 1.92
C GLU A 154 -3.25 17.42 0.85
N ARG A 155 -2.27 17.72 0.00
CA ARG A 155 -1.68 16.79 -0.95
C ARG A 155 -0.21 16.60 -0.62
N THR A 156 0.09 15.61 0.20
CA THR A 156 1.48 15.28 0.58
C THR A 156 2.01 14.18 -0.34
N GLN A 157 3.18 14.40 -0.95
CA GLN A 157 3.86 13.39 -1.76
C GLN A 157 4.81 12.59 -0.86
N SER A 158 4.64 11.27 -0.78
CA SER A 158 5.54 10.38 -0.04
C SER A 158 6.54 9.69 -0.98
N TYR A 159 7.74 9.39 -0.47
CA TYR A 159 8.83 8.75 -1.21
C TYR A 159 9.13 7.36 -0.65
N GLY A 160 8.07 6.56 -0.39
CA GLY A 160 8.20 5.26 0.27
C GLY A 160 8.38 5.42 1.77
N ASN A 161 9.51 4.94 2.31
CA ASN A 161 9.82 5.04 3.75
C ASN A 161 10.21 6.46 4.21
N HIS A 162 10.34 7.41 3.28
CA HIS A 162 10.72 8.79 3.57
C HIS A 162 9.54 9.74 3.33
N GLN A 163 9.27 10.58 4.33
CA GLN A 163 8.21 11.60 4.27
C GLN A 163 8.72 12.93 3.68
N ARG A 164 10.02 13.23 3.79
CA ARG A 164 10.62 14.50 3.34
C ARG A 164 11.45 14.32 2.07
N PRO A 165 11.32 15.23 1.07
CA PRO A 165 12.13 15.20 -0.15
C PRO A 165 13.64 15.29 0.11
N GLU A 166 14.06 16.07 1.11
CA GLU A 166 15.47 16.28 1.45
C GLU A 166 16.14 14.97 1.87
N ASP A 167 15.53 14.26 2.83
CA ASP A 167 16.02 12.98 3.32
C ASP A 167 16.14 11.94 2.19
N TYR A 168 15.18 11.97 1.26
CA TYR A 168 15.19 11.07 0.09
C TYR A 168 16.35 11.36 -0.86
N LEU A 169 16.63 12.64 -1.16
CA LEU A 169 17.73 13.04 -2.02
C LEU A 169 19.10 12.84 -1.38
N ASP A 170 19.21 13.03 -0.06
CA ASP A 170 20.43 12.77 0.70
C ASP A 170 20.76 11.28 0.71
N ASN A 171 19.76 10.42 0.95
CA ASN A 171 19.91 8.96 0.88
C ASN A 171 20.25 8.48 -0.53
N PHE A 172 19.63 9.07 -1.55
CA PHE A 172 20.01 8.82 -2.94
C PHE A 172 21.49 9.18 -3.17
N GLY A 173 21.93 10.34 -2.69
CA GLY A 173 23.32 10.77 -2.77
C GLY A 173 24.29 9.78 -2.14
N GLN A 174 23.96 9.30 -0.94
CA GLN A 174 24.75 8.29 -0.24
C GLN A 174 24.77 6.96 -1.00
N PHE A 175 23.61 6.50 -1.46
CA PHE A 175 23.48 5.28 -2.26
C PHE A 175 24.35 5.33 -3.52
N ILE A 176 24.38 6.45 -4.25
CA ILE A 176 25.24 6.59 -5.43
C ILE A 176 26.73 6.49 -5.06
N ARG A 177 27.17 7.17 -3.99
CA ARG A 177 28.59 7.15 -3.57
C ARG A 177 29.03 5.75 -3.12
N ASP A 178 28.17 5.03 -2.41
CA ASP A 178 28.49 3.69 -1.91
C ASP A 178 28.56 2.66 -3.05
N ASN A 179 27.77 2.86 -4.12
CA ASN A 179 27.66 1.92 -5.24
C ASN A 179 28.50 2.29 -6.48
N ILE A 180 29.13 3.48 -6.53
CA ILE A 180 29.88 3.93 -7.71
C ILE A 180 31.05 3.00 -8.07
N ASN A 181 31.72 2.44 -7.05
CA ASN A 181 32.84 1.51 -7.23
C ASN A 181 32.37 0.06 -7.43
N GLN A 182 31.09 -0.23 -7.19
CA GLN A 182 30.52 -1.57 -7.26
C GLN A 182 29.80 -1.82 -8.60
N SER A 183 29.32 -0.75 -9.25
CA SER A 183 28.63 -0.83 -10.54
C SER A 183 29.45 -0.16 -11.63
N ALA A 184 29.92 -0.96 -12.59
CA ALA A 184 30.59 -0.46 -13.80
C ALA A 184 29.71 0.55 -14.56
N ALA A 185 28.39 0.35 -14.56
CA ALA A 185 27.45 1.26 -15.21
C ALA A 185 27.37 2.62 -14.49
N LEU A 186 27.33 2.65 -13.14
CA LEU A 186 27.37 3.91 -12.38
C LEU A 186 28.70 4.65 -12.57
N SER A 187 29.82 3.92 -12.60
CA SER A 187 31.13 4.53 -12.87
C SER A 187 31.20 5.12 -14.29
N ALA A 188 30.64 4.43 -15.29
CA ALA A 188 30.57 4.94 -16.66
C ALA A 188 29.79 6.27 -16.74
N VAL A 189 28.66 6.41 -16.04
CA VAL A 189 27.88 7.67 -16.00
C VAL A 189 28.71 8.85 -15.46
N VAL A 190 29.52 8.60 -14.43
CA VAL A 190 30.29 9.65 -13.76
C VAL A 190 31.52 10.04 -14.56
N ASN A 191 32.26 9.06 -15.06
CA ASN A 191 33.57 9.28 -15.69
C ASN A 191 33.50 9.39 -17.22
N LYS A 192 32.57 8.68 -17.87
CA LYS A 192 32.44 8.59 -19.33
C LYS A 192 30.97 8.58 -19.78
N PRO A 193 30.18 9.62 -19.44
CA PRO A 193 28.74 9.68 -19.75
C PRO A 193 28.44 9.61 -21.27
N ARG A 194 29.40 9.98 -22.11
CA ARG A 194 29.29 9.95 -23.58
C ARG A 194 29.32 8.53 -24.13
N ASP A 195 30.05 7.64 -23.47
CA ASP A 195 30.23 6.23 -23.89
C ASP A 195 29.15 5.31 -23.31
N LEU A 196 28.11 5.89 -22.69
CA LEU A 196 27.10 5.11 -21.99
C LEU A 196 26.26 4.29 -22.99
N THR A 197 26.27 2.97 -22.82
CA THR A 197 25.48 2.08 -23.66
C THR A 197 24.02 2.00 -23.19
N ARG A 198 23.13 1.57 -24.08
CA ARG A 198 21.71 1.32 -23.75
C ARG A 198 21.53 0.27 -22.68
N GLU A 199 22.37 -0.76 -22.72
CA GLU A 199 22.41 -1.82 -21.71
C GLU A 199 22.80 -1.25 -20.35
N GLN A 200 23.87 -0.45 -20.28
CA GLN A 200 24.28 0.22 -19.05
C GLN A 200 23.19 1.14 -18.49
N LEU A 201 22.55 1.95 -19.33
CA LEU A 201 21.46 2.83 -18.89
C LEU A 201 20.26 2.03 -18.34
N LYS A 202 19.95 0.90 -18.97
CA LYS A 202 18.89 -0.01 -18.51
C LYS A 202 19.25 -0.64 -17.16
N ASP A 203 20.50 -1.08 -17.00
CA ASP A 203 20.98 -1.66 -15.75
C ASP A 203 20.97 -0.64 -14.61
N ILE A 204 21.34 0.63 -14.90
CA ILE A 204 21.24 1.73 -13.94
C ILE A 204 19.79 1.96 -13.54
N LYS A 205 18.87 2.06 -14.50
CA LYS A 205 17.44 2.24 -14.22
C LYS A 205 16.92 1.11 -13.32
N LEU A 206 17.25 -0.13 -13.65
CA LEU A 206 16.83 -1.29 -12.86
C LEU A 206 17.42 -1.27 -11.43
N LEU A 207 18.71 -0.94 -11.30
CA LEU A 207 19.39 -0.82 -10.01
C LEU A 207 18.74 0.25 -9.13
N LEU A 208 18.46 1.43 -9.72
CA LEU A 208 17.81 2.53 -9.02
C LEU A 208 16.36 2.20 -8.64
N ASP A 209 15.58 1.63 -9.56
CA ASP A 209 14.19 1.26 -9.32
C ASP A 209 14.07 0.22 -8.20
N ASN A 210 14.95 -0.80 -8.19
CA ASN A 210 15.02 -1.81 -7.14
C ASN A 210 15.36 -1.21 -5.76
N ALA A 211 16.17 -0.15 -5.74
CA ALA A 211 16.51 0.59 -4.53
C ALA A 211 15.46 1.66 -4.16
N GLY A 212 14.40 1.83 -4.95
CA GLY A 212 13.32 2.80 -4.72
C GLY A 212 13.58 4.21 -5.27
N TYR A 213 14.63 4.39 -6.07
CA TYR A 213 15.09 5.64 -6.67
C TYR A 213 14.64 5.84 -8.12
N THR A 214 13.33 5.78 -8.37
CA THR A 214 12.80 5.95 -9.73
C THR A 214 12.98 7.38 -10.25
N GLU A 215 13.17 7.54 -11.57
CA GLU A 215 13.37 8.85 -12.22
C GLU A 215 12.24 9.85 -11.87
N ALA A 216 10.99 9.40 -11.90
CA ALA A 216 9.85 10.23 -11.54
C ALA A 216 9.87 10.67 -10.06
N LYS A 217 10.33 9.81 -9.14
CA LYS A 217 10.46 10.16 -7.72
C LYS A 217 11.62 11.13 -7.49
N LEU A 218 12.74 10.96 -8.18
CA LEU A 218 13.88 11.89 -8.12
C LEU A 218 13.48 13.28 -8.65
N GLN A 219 12.78 13.34 -9.78
CA GLN A 219 12.31 14.60 -10.35
C GLN A 219 11.33 15.32 -9.42
N THR A 220 10.35 14.59 -8.86
CA THR A 220 9.38 15.18 -7.92
C THR A 220 10.01 15.58 -6.60
N ALA A 221 10.96 14.80 -6.06
CA ALA A 221 11.69 15.16 -4.84
C ALA A 221 12.50 16.44 -5.04
N TRP A 222 13.19 16.54 -6.17
CA TRP A 222 13.93 17.74 -6.54
C TRP A 222 13.01 18.96 -6.64
N ARG A 223 11.90 18.81 -7.37
CA ARG A 223 10.92 19.87 -7.55
C ARG A 223 10.38 20.38 -6.22
N ASN A 224 10.09 19.49 -5.28
CA ASN A 224 9.58 19.86 -3.97
C ASN A 224 10.65 20.53 -3.08
N GLN A 225 11.91 20.11 -3.18
CA GLN A 225 13.02 20.70 -2.43
C GLN A 225 13.35 22.12 -2.93
N THR A 226 13.45 22.33 -4.25
CA THR A 226 13.93 23.60 -4.82
C THR A 226 12.82 24.49 -5.37
N ASN A 227 11.57 24.05 -5.35
CA ASN A 227 10.44 24.69 -6.04
C ASN A 227 10.68 24.96 -7.53
N GLN A 228 11.55 24.16 -8.18
CA GLN A 228 11.91 24.30 -9.59
C GLN A 228 11.63 22.99 -10.32
N ASP A 229 10.90 23.05 -11.43
CA ASP A 229 10.66 21.88 -12.27
C ASP A 229 11.82 21.71 -13.26
N ILE A 230 12.76 20.82 -12.91
CA ILE A 230 13.92 20.53 -13.75
C ILE A 230 13.73 19.13 -14.32
N ALA A 231 13.47 19.06 -15.64
CA ALA A 231 13.51 17.81 -16.41
C ALA A 231 14.97 17.40 -16.67
N ALA A 232 15.67 17.00 -15.60
CA ALA A 232 17.00 16.42 -15.70
C ALA A 232 16.89 14.92 -15.98
N SER A 233 17.80 14.39 -16.80
CA SER A 233 17.90 12.94 -16.98
C SER A 233 18.50 12.27 -15.74
N ILE A 234 18.29 10.96 -15.58
CA ILE A 234 18.95 10.14 -14.55
C ILE A 234 20.47 10.38 -14.48
N ILE A 235 21.13 10.55 -15.63
CA ILE A 235 22.58 10.87 -15.71
C ILE A 235 22.88 12.16 -14.96
N GLY A 236 22.07 13.21 -15.15
CA GLY A 236 22.21 14.48 -14.45
C GLY A 236 22.04 14.34 -12.94
N HIS A 237 21.04 13.55 -12.49
CA HIS A 237 20.83 13.28 -11.07
C HIS A 237 22.01 12.53 -10.44
N ILE A 238 22.55 11.51 -11.12
CA ILE A 238 23.69 10.72 -10.63
C ILE A 238 24.95 11.60 -10.56
N ARG A 239 25.24 12.40 -11.60
CA ARG A 239 26.42 13.29 -11.62
C ARG A 239 26.34 14.38 -10.56
N LYS A 240 25.16 14.93 -10.30
CA LYS A 240 24.95 15.82 -9.16
C LYS A 240 25.27 15.12 -7.83
N ALA A 241 24.76 13.91 -7.63
CA ALA A 241 24.98 13.14 -6.41
C ALA A 241 26.45 12.75 -6.18
N ALA A 242 27.16 12.39 -7.26
CA ALA A 242 28.54 11.93 -7.24
C ALA A 242 29.58 13.06 -7.25
N LEU A 243 29.38 14.08 -8.10
CA LEU A 243 30.36 15.13 -8.40
C LEU A 243 29.93 16.52 -7.89
N GLY A 244 28.70 16.68 -7.41
CA GLY A 244 28.17 17.99 -7.04
C GLY A 244 27.85 18.90 -8.23
N GLU A 245 27.78 18.36 -9.45
CA GLU A 245 27.50 19.15 -10.66
C GLU A 245 26.12 19.83 -10.57
N ALA A 246 26.02 21.07 -11.04
CA ALA A 246 24.75 21.78 -11.10
C ALA A 246 23.75 21.01 -11.99
N LEU A 247 22.55 20.79 -11.45
CA LEU A 247 21.49 20.10 -12.19
C LEU A 247 20.96 21.07 -13.26
N LYS A 248 21.08 20.67 -14.54
CA LYS A 248 20.56 21.41 -15.69
C LYS A 248 19.49 20.57 -16.39
N PRO A 249 18.39 21.18 -16.90
CA PRO A 249 17.45 20.49 -17.77
C PRO A 249 18.17 19.84 -18.95
N PHE A 250 17.76 18.63 -19.32
CA PHE A 250 18.42 17.92 -20.42
C PHE A 250 18.25 18.64 -21.75
N GLU A 251 17.08 19.22 -22.01
CA GLU A 251 16.83 20.05 -23.19
C GLU A 251 17.79 21.23 -23.29
N GLN A 252 18.12 21.87 -22.17
CA GLN A 252 19.10 22.96 -22.14
C GLN A 252 20.50 22.45 -22.52
N ARG A 253 20.91 21.27 -22.03
CA ARG A 253 22.21 20.67 -22.41
C ARG A 253 22.27 20.38 -23.91
N VAL A 254 21.19 19.86 -24.49
CA VAL A 254 21.11 19.62 -25.93
C VAL A 254 21.20 20.94 -26.72
N ASN A 255 20.49 21.98 -26.28
CA ASN A 255 20.53 23.29 -26.94
C ASN A 255 21.92 23.94 -26.86
N ASP A 256 22.57 23.89 -25.70
CA ASP A 256 23.93 24.40 -25.50
C ASP A 256 24.93 23.66 -26.43
N ALA A 257 24.81 22.32 -26.51
CA ALA A 257 25.63 21.49 -27.40
C ALA A 257 25.41 21.82 -28.88
N MET A 258 24.14 22.02 -29.28
CA MET A 258 23.78 22.38 -30.65
C MET A 258 24.29 23.77 -31.03
N GLN A 259 24.27 24.74 -30.11
CA GLN A 259 24.84 26.07 -30.35
C GLN A 259 26.35 26.00 -30.57
N GLN A 260 27.06 25.19 -29.79
CA GLN A 260 28.49 24.95 -29.98
C GLN A 260 28.78 24.28 -31.33
N LEU A 261 28.00 23.28 -31.71
CA LEU A 261 28.12 22.60 -33.00
C LEU A 261 27.89 23.57 -34.18
N TYR A 262 26.86 24.44 -34.07
CA TYR A 262 26.57 25.45 -35.09
C TYR A 262 27.65 26.53 -35.22
N ALA A 263 28.42 26.78 -34.16
CA ALA A 263 29.53 27.74 -34.18
C ALA A 263 30.83 27.16 -34.75
N ARG A 264 31.05 25.85 -34.61
CA ARG A 264 32.30 25.17 -35.03
C ARG A 264 32.40 24.97 -36.55
N HIS A 265 31.27 24.73 -37.22
CA HIS A 265 31.27 24.34 -38.64
C HIS A 265 30.27 25.17 -39.47
N PRO A 266 30.58 25.49 -40.74
CA PRO A 266 29.63 26.10 -41.65
C PRO A 266 28.61 25.06 -42.15
N TRP A 267 27.36 25.16 -41.68
CA TRP A 267 26.31 24.21 -42.04
C TRP A 267 25.42 24.71 -43.17
N THR A 268 25.13 23.84 -44.14
CA THR A 268 24.11 24.10 -45.16
C THR A 268 22.69 24.09 -44.57
N PRO A 269 21.70 24.74 -45.21
CA PRO A 269 20.32 24.71 -44.72
C PRO A 269 19.73 23.31 -44.59
N ALA A 270 20.14 22.36 -45.45
CA ALA A 270 19.71 20.97 -45.37
C ALA A 270 20.29 20.26 -44.13
N GLN A 271 21.57 20.48 -43.83
CA GLN A 271 22.24 19.93 -42.66
C GLN A 271 21.65 20.49 -41.36
N LYS A 272 21.41 21.82 -41.28
CA LYS A 272 20.77 22.44 -40.12
C LYS A 272 19.38 21.85 -39.83
N LYS A 273 18.55 21.68 -40.86
CA LYS A 273 17.23 21.03 -40.71
C LYS A 273 17.33 19.62 -40.16
N TRP A 274 18.37 18.89 -40.51
CA TRP A 274 18.61 17.54 -40.00
C TRP A 274 19.11 17.55 -38.56
N LEU A 275 20.06 18.43 -38.23
CA LEU A 275 20.55 18.63 -36.87
C LEU A 275 19.42 19.06 -35.93
N ASP A 276 18.54 19.98 -36.36
CA ASP A 276 17.36 20.38 -35.58
C ASP A 276 16.39 19.21 -35.32
N ARG A 277 16.22 18.30 -36.29
CA ARG A 277 15.40 17.09 -36.09
C ARG A 277 16.05 16.16 -35.10
N LEU A 278 17.37 15.98 -35.19
CA LEU A 278 18.14 15.15 -34.28
C LEU A 278 18.04 15.70 -32.85
N ALA A 279 18.27 17.00 -32.65
CA ALA A 279 18.12 17.68 -31.35
C ALA A 279 16.74 17.46 -30.72
N LYS A 280 15.66 17.60 -31.51
CA LYS A 280 14.29 17.34 -31.04
C LYS A 280 14.06 15.90 -30.60
N GLN A 281 14.73 14.92 -31.23
CA GLN A 281 14.61 13.52 -30.84
C GLN A 281 15.45 13.20 -29.59
N LEU A 282 16.61 13.85 -29.43
CA LEU A 282 17.48 13.64 -28.27
C LEU A 282 16.80 13.98 -26.95
N VAL A 283 15.93 14.99 -26.92
CA VAL A 283 15.16 15.34 -25.70
C VAL A 283 14.41 14.13 -25.12
N PHE A 284 14.02 13.16 -25.95
CA PHE A 284 13.32 11.95 -25.53
C PHE A 284 14.23 10.72 -25.33
N GLU A 285 15.34 10.63 -26.07
CA GLU A 285 16.30 9.52 -25.98
C GLU A 285 17.71 10.05 -25.68
N VAL A 286 18.22 9.73 -24.49
CA VAL A 286 19.46 10.30 -23.92
C VAL A 286 20.73 9.74 -24.59
N ILE A 287 20.64 8.60 -25.29
CA ILE A 287 21.81 7.90 -25.86
C ILE A 287 21.95 8.21 -27.34
N LEU A 288 23.16 8.63 -27.72
CA LEU A 288 23.57 8.96 -29.08
C LEU A 288 24.39 7.80 -29.68
N ASP A 289 23.76 6.94 -30.49
CA ASP A 289 24.44 5.88 -31.23
C ASP A 289 23.92 5.75 -32.68
N GLN A 290 24.66 5.07 -33.56
CA GLN A 290 24.22 4.85 -34.95
C GLN A 290 22.92 4.04 -35.03
N GLU A 291 22.68 3.16 -34.05
CA GLU A 291 21.46 2.37 -33.97
C GLU A 291 20.23 3.27 -33.73
N PHE A 292 20.37 4.32 -32.92
CA PHE A 292 19.35 5.32 -32.63
C PHE A 292 18.97 6.04 -33.90
N VAL A 293 19.99 6.47 -34.64
CA VAL A 293 19.82 7.15 -35.91
C VAL A 293 19.07 6.25 -36.90
N ASN A 294 19.46 4.98 -37.02
CA ASN A 294 18.77 4.01 -37.89
C ASN A 294 17.32 3.76 -37.46
N LYS A 295 17.06 3.65 -36.16
CA LYS A 295 15.72 3.39 -35.63
C LYS A 295 14.77 4.58 -35.80
N ARG A 296 15.24 5.80 -35.53
CA ARG A 296 14.40 7.01 -35.58
C ARG A 296 14.25 7.59 -36.99
N PHE A 297 15.25 7.41 -37.85
CA PHE A 297 15.25 7.94 -39.21
C PHE A 297 15.23 6.84 -40.28
N GLY A 298 14.77 5.64 -39.94
CA GLY A 298 14.68 4.50 -40.86
C GLY A 298 13.88 4.82 -42.13
N ASP A 299 12.74 5.51 -41.98
CA ASP A 299 11.89 5.96 -43.10
C ASP A 299 12.59 6.95 -44.05
N GLN A 300 13.71 7.54 -43.61
CA GLN A 300 14.50 8.51 -44.34
C GLN A 300 15.88 7.97 -44.74
N GLY A 301 16.06 6.63 -44.72
CA GLY A 301 17.30 5.97 -45.10
C GLY A 301 18.34 5.82 -43.98
N GLY A 302 17.94 6.08 -42.73
CA GLY A 302 18.72 5.84 -41.52
C GLY A 302 20.05 6.59 -41.46
N ALA A 303 21.02 6.01 -40.76
CA ALA A 303 22.35 6.57 -40.56
C ALA A 303 23.10 6.77 -41.89
N LYS A 304 22.92 5.88 -42.87
CA LYS A 304 23.60 5.98 -44.18
C LYS A 304 23.19 7.22 -44.97
N GLN A 305 21.89 7.54 -45.00
CA GLN A 305 21.41 8.72 -45.71
C GLN A 305 21.78 10.01 -44.95
N LEU A 306 21.71 9.97 -43.62
CA LEU A 306 22.14 11.08 -42.76
C LEU A 306 23.62 11.39 -42.90
N ASP A 307 24.45 10.36 -42.93
CA ASP A 307 25.88 10.48 -43.16
C ASP A 307 26.18 11.10 -44.53
N LYS A 308 25.44 10.69 -45.57
CA LYS A 308 25.54 11.32 -46.89
C LYS A 308 25.18 12.81 -46.88
N VAL A 309 24.16 13.21 -46.12
CA VAL A 309 23.77 14.64 -45.98
C VAL A 309 24.81 15.43 -45.18
N LEU A 310 25.47 14.78 -44.23
CA LEU A 310 26.55 15.33 -43.41
C LEU A 310 27.93 15.14 -44.06
N ASN A 311 28.02 14.81 -45.34
CA ASN A 311 29.27 14.62 -46.08
C ASN A 311 30.24 13.59 -45.46
N GLY A 312 29.74 12.51 -44.87
CA GLY A 312 30.56 11.48 -44.23
C GLY A 312 31.01 11.83 -42.80
N GLN A 313 30.44 12.88 -42.20
CA GLN A 313 30.83 13.39 -40.88
C GLN A 313 29.84 13.02 -39.78
N LEU A 314 28.95 12.04 -39.99
CA LEU A 314 27.94 11.70 -38.98
C LEU A 314 28.58 11.32 -37.64
N ASP A 315 29.58 10.46 -37.65
CA ASP A 315 30.23 10.00 -36.41
C ASP A 315 30.91 11.15 -35.66
N GLN A 316 31.60 12.04 -36.38
CA GLN A 316 32.21 13.24 -35.80
C GLN A 316 31.15 14.16 -35.18
N VAL A 317 30.01 14.36 -35.85
CA VAL A 317 28.92 15.19 -35.34
C VAL A 317 28.29 14.58 -34.09
N LEU A 318 28.08 13.26 -34.07
CA LEU A 318 27.55 12.56 -32.90
C LEU A 318 28.50 12.66 -31.71
N GLU A 319 29.82 12.54 -31.94
CA GLU A 319 30.85 12.69 -30.92
C GLU A 319 30.90 14.14 -30.37
N GLU A 320 30.92 15.15 -31.24
CA GLU A 320 30.91 16.57 -30.85
C GLU A 320 29.63 16.93 -30.06
N LEU A 321 28.47 16.37 -30.43
CA LEU A 321 27.23 16.57 -29.70
C LEU A 321 27.22 15.86 -28.35
N ALA A 322 27.66 14.61 -28.29
CA ALA A 322 27.81 13.90 -27.02
C ALA A 322 28.75 14.68 -26.09
N GLU A 323 29.80 15.28 -26.65
CA GLU A 323 30.72 16.16 -25.96
C GLU A 323 30.09 17.42 -25.38
N GLY A 324 29.32 18.15 -26.20
CA GLY A 324 28.64 19.35 -25.75
C GLY A 324 27.58 19.08 -24.67
N ILE A 325 26.90 17.93 -24.73
CA ILE A 325 25.85 17.56 -23.74
C ILE A 325 26.49 17.18 -22.39
N TRP A 326 27.61 16.47 -22.43
CA TRP A 326 28.35 16.03 -21.26
C TRP A 326 29.81 16.47 -21.33
N PRO A 327 30.12 17.72 -20.97
CA PRO A 327 31.51 18.19 -20.89
C PRO A 327 32.28 17.36 -19.84
N GLU A 328 33.57 17.12 -20.09
CA GLU A 328 34.44 16.49 -19.10
C GLU A 328 34.47 17.36 -17.83
N ALA A 329 34.42 16.71 -16.67
CA ALA A 329 34.51 17.40 -15.40
C ALA A 329 35.91 18.02 -15.29
N SER A 330 35.97 19.36 -15.15
CA SER A 330 37.22 20.10 -14.96
C SER A 330 37.80 19.90 -13.56
#